data_AF-A0A7K4GR77-F1
#
_entry.id   AF-A0A7K4GR77-F1
#
_cell.length_a   1.000
_cell.length_b   1.000
_cell.length_c   1.000
_cell.angle_alpha   90.00
_cell.angle_beta   90.00
_cell.angle_gamma   90.00
#
_symmetry.space_group_name_H-M   'P 1'
#
loop_
_entity.id
_entity.type
_entity.pdbx_description
1 polymer ?
#
loop_
_entity_poly.entity_id
_entity_poly.type
_entity_poly.pdbx_seq_one_letter_code
_entity_poly.pdbx_strand_id
1 'polypeptide(L)'
;MSSKLKISKKGLKDIAVTLDSYRIRVLIDAKKEILDSGIYNEEQYEEILFKMFDEELLKYKFFNYLSNPGSNNFKAIKKFSEENFIEVRKTLSLLELLRNENLIEVNKIYDTFEGDENTPESTSFKDFNIETYDVDPSRVKSVYEPVKTIFETQNCSGCGLCVGICPVNCLDVYNGFGKIDEDKCIRCGLCFFVCPRSYLPVSVLNMTQDKSSEIKNYSQVGHYLEAYSARTKLKDIAKVCQDGGITSTCLHYLFDSKTIDLALGAKMSNTPWRPEPIILRSKEDILLTTGTKYVNNPSLKVLSELNKNISNLAVVGVPCMMQALLKSAVYNIRIPSLNQIKYRIGIFCMESFSYESLIKICEILKVNVKDVKKTDINKGKFFVYTNSGEELTVPIKEIGHLAREDCEVCFDLTSESADISIGSIGSPSGWNTVLIRNETGKELYSKLIENDLIESKALADVKPGLPLLERIAKSKRNKCTKHIEKKKDENVRFPQY
;
A
#
# COMPACT_ATOMS: atom_id res chain seq x y z
N MET A 1 32.13 32.64 4.39
CA MET A 1 32.93 31.64 5.13
C MET A 1 32.91 30.34 4.33
N SER A 2 34.02 30.02 3.66
CA SER A 2 34.19 28.78 2.90
C SER A 2 34.19 27.58 3.86
N SER A 3 33.07 26.87 4.00
CA SER A 3 33.10 25.53 4.58
C SER A 3 33.93 24.66 3.64
N LYS A 4 35.14 24.27 4.06
CA LYS A 4 35.89 23.24 3.37
C LYS A 4 35.08 21.96 3.48
N LEU A 5 34.24 21.69 2.48
CA LEU A 5 33.64 20.38 2.25
C LEU A 5 34.79 19.36 2.24
N LYS A 6 34.93 18.61 3.34
CA LYS A 6 35.91 17.52 3.44
C LYS A 6 35.39 16.33 2.63
N ILE A 7 35.41 16.43 1.31
CA ILE A 7 35.07 15.30 0.44
C ILE A 7 36.28 14.36 0.40
N SER A 8 36.11 13.13 0.87
CA SER A 8 37.16 12.11 0.82
C SER A 8 37.30 11.54 -0.60
N LYS A 9 38.45 10.92 -0.93
CA LYS A 9 38.63 10.21 -2.22
C LYS A 9 37.56 9.12 -2.43
N LYS A 10 37.14 8.44 -1.35
CA LYS A 10 36.02 7.49 -1.38
C LYS A 10 34.69 8.20 -1.69
N GLY A 11 34.42 9.33 -1.03
CA GLY A 11 33.22 10.13 -1.29
C GLY A 11 33.13 10.67 -2.73
N LEU A 12 34.25 11.07 -3.33
CA LEU A 12 34.29 11.47 -4.76
C LEU A 12 33.92 10.30 -5.68
N LYS A 13 34.40 9.08 -5.39
CA LYS A 13 34.02 7.89 -6.15
C LYS A 13 32.54 7.56 -6.00
N ASP A 14 32.01 7.60 -4.78
CA ASP A 14 30.59 7.33 -4.52
C ASP A 14 29.69 8.34 -5.27
N ILE A 15 30.07 9.62 -5.31
CA ILE A 15 29.39 10.66 -6.09
C ILE A 15 29.44 10.36 -7.58
N ALA A 16 30.61 10.02 -8.13
CA ALA A 16 30.75 9.70 -9.55
C ALA A 16 29.88 8.51 -9.97
N VAL A 17 29.91 7.41 -9.19
CA VAL A 17 29.06 6.23 -9.44
C VAL A 17 27.57 6.58 -9.34
N THR A 18 27.19 7.46 -8.41
CA THR A 18 25.80 7.92 -8.27
C THR A 18 25.33 8.72 -9.47
N LEU A 19 26.16 9.65 -9.97
CA LEU A 19 25.88 10.42 -11.19
C LEU A 19 25.78 9.52 -12.43
N ASP A 20 26.61 8.48 -12.50
CA ASP A 20 26.58 7.50 -13.59
C ASP A 20 25.41 6.50 -13.46
N SER A 21 24.72 6.46 -12.32
CA SER A 21 23.57 5.59 -12.14
C SER A 21 22.48 5.94 -13.16
N TYR A 22 21.86 4.90 -13.72
CA TYR A 22 20.79 5.07 -14.71
C TYR A 22 19.62 5.92 -14.16
N ARG A 23 19.28 5.73 -12.88
CA ARG A 23 18.21 6.46 -12.17
C ARG A 23 18.38 7.96 -12.25
N ILE A 24 19.61 8.44 -12.01
CA ILE A 24 19.92 9.85 -11.96
C ILE A 24 20.04 10.41 -13.37
N ARG A 25 20.75 9.72 -14.27
CA ARG A 25 20.91 10.17 -15.67
C ARG A 25 19.58 10.33 -16.38
N VAL A 26 18.67 9.37 -16.26
CA VAL A 26 17.35 9.45 -16.91
C VAL A 26 16.56 10.69 -16.48
N LEU A 27 16.60 11.06 -15.19
CA LEU A 27 15.91 12.26 -14.72
C LEU A 27 16.59 13.55 -15.18
N ILE A 28 17.92 13.57 -15.27
CA ILE A 28 18.68 14.72 -15.81
C ILE A 28 18.37 14.90 -17.30
N ASP A 29 18.50 13.82 -18.07
CA ASP A 29 18.33 13.82 -19.52
C ASP A 29 16.89 14.17 -19.90
N ALA A 30 15.91 13.70 -19.12
CA ALA A 30 14.48 13.93 -19.35
C ALA A 30 13.93 15.21 -18.69
N LYS A 31 14.78 16.15 -18.23
CA LYS A 31 14.31 17.38 -17.54
C LYS A 31 13.22 18.08 -18.35
N LYS A 32 13.44 18.24 -19.66
CA LYS A 32 12.52 18.95 -20.54
C LYS A 32 11.16 18.25 -20.62
N GLU A 33 11.15 16.95 -20.88
CA GLU A 33 9.93 16.12 -20.98
C GLU A 33 9.12 16.14 -19.68
N ILE A 34 9.81 16.14 -18.53
CA ILE A 34 9.17 16.20 -17.22
C ILE A 34 8.49 17.56 -17.02
N LEU A 35 9.17 18.66 -17.31
CA LEU A 35 8.61 20.01 -17.15
C LEU A 35 7.50 20.29 -18.16
N ASP A 36 7.67 19.87 -19.42
CA ASP A 36 6.69 20.03 -20.50
C ASP A 36 5.38 19.26 -20.19
N SER A 37 5.42 18.22 -19.34
CA SER A 37 4.22 17.49 -18.90
C SER A 37 3.27 18.34 -18.03
N GLY A 38 3.79 19.37 -17.35
CA GLY A 38 3.04 20.20 -16.39
C GLY A 38 2.63 19.49 -15.09
N ILE A 39 3.09 18.27 -14.83
CA ILE A 39 2.83 17.52 -13.59
C ILE A 39 3.69 18.02 -12.41
N TYR A 40 4.93 18.39 -12.70
CA TYR A 40 5.90 18.94 -11.76
C TYR A 40 6.46 20.25 -12.30
N ASN A 41 6.63 21.24 -11.41
CA ASN A 41 7.35 22.47 -11.74
C ASN A 41 8.88 22.28 -11.57
N GLU A 42 9.66 23.32 -11.87
CA GLU A 42 11.13 23.24 -11.80
C GLU A 42 11.65 22.95 -10.39
N GLU A 43 11.12 23.61 -9.37
CA GLU A 43 11.49 23.39 -7.97
C GLU A 43 11.21 21.94 -7.55
N GLN A 44 10.02 21.42 -7.86
CA GLN A 44 9.62 20.05 -7.55
C GLN A 44 10.47 19.01 -8.29
N TYR A 45 10.80 19.28 -9.55
CA TYR A 45 11.71 18.43 -10.32
C TYR A 45 13.09 18.36 -9.63
N GLU A 46 13.65 19.50 -9.23
CA GLU A 46 14.94 19.55 -8.53
C GLU A 46 14.88 18.82 -7.19
N GLU A 47 13.81 19.00 -6.40
CA GLU A 47 13.62 18.27 -5.14
C GLU A 47 13.59 16.76 -5.34
N ILE A 48 12.88 16.27 -6.36
CA ILE A 48 12.81 14.84 -6.69
C ILE A 48 14.19 14.33 -7.13
N LEU A 49 14.86 15.05 -8.04
CA LEU A 49 16.18 14.68 -8.56
C LEU A 49 17.21 14.57 -7.45
N PHE A 50 17.35 15.62 -6.63
CA PHE A 50 18.34 15.64 -5.54
C PHE A 50 17.99 14.64 -4.44
N LYS A 51 16.70 14.43 -4.16
CA LYS A 51 16.32 13.38 -3.22
C LYS A 51 16.71 11.99 -3.73
N MET A 52 16.46 11.71 -5.01
CA MET A 52 16.87 10.44 -5.60
C MET A 52 18.39 10.29 -5.63
N PHE A 53 19.13 11.38 -5.86
CA PHE A 53 20.57 11.38 -5.78
C PHE A 53 21.06 10.98 -4.38
N ASP A 54 20.51 11.58 -3.33
CA ASP A 54 20.87 11.25 -1.95
C ASP A 54 20.57 9.78 -1.60
N GLU A 55 19.42 9.28 -2.06
CA GLU A 55 19.00 7.88 -1.86
C GLU A 55 19.90 6.89 -2.59
N GLU A 56 20.29 7.19 -3.84
CA GLU A 56 21.23 6.38 -4.61
C GLU A 56 22.64 6.42 -4.02
N LEU A 57 23.10 7.60 -3.61
CA LEU A 57 24.40 7.75 -2.95
C LEU A 57 24.47 6.92 -1.67
N LEU A 58 23.43 6.97 -0.85
CA LEU A 58 23.36 6.20 0.39
C LEU A 58 23.32 4.69 0.11
N LYS A 59 22.56 4.26 -0.92
CA LYS A 59 22.51 2.87 -1.36
C LYS A 59 23.88 2.35 -1.79
N TYR A 60 24.65 3.10 -2.59
CA TYR A 60 25.99 2.67 -3.02
C TYR A 60 27.01 2.71 -1.90
N LYS A 61 26.92 3.68 -0.98
CA LYS A 61 27.72 3.64 0.27
C LYS A 61 27.46 2.37 1.06
N PHE A 62 26.20 1.94 1.15
CA PHE A 62 25.83 0.71 1.83
C PHE A 62 26.33 -0.54 1.09
N PHE A 63 26.20 -0.58 -0.23
CA PHE A 63 26.77 -1.67 -1.04
C PHE A 63 28.29 -1.81 -0.82
N ASN A 64 29.04 -0.71 -0.93
CA ASN A 64 30.48 -0.67 -0.68
C ASN A 64 30.85 -1.02 0.77
N TYR A 65 29.92 -0.79 1.72
CA TYR A 65 30.09 -1.21 3.10
C TYR A 65 29.98 -2.73 3.25
N LEU A 66 28.96 -3.34 2.63
CA LEU A 66 28.71 -4.78 2.66
C LEU A 66 29.84 -5.60 2.00
N SER A 67 30.52 -5.04 1.00
CA SER A 67 31.66 -5.70 0.34
C SER A 67 32.90 -5.84 1.24
N ASN A 68 32.93 -5.22 2.43
CA ASN A 68 34.05 -5.38 3.35
C ASN A 68 33.91 -6.68 4.17
N PRO A 69 35.02 -7.42 4.41
CA PRO A 69 34.97 -8.64 5.21
C PRO A 69 34.28 -8.44 6.57
N GLY A 70 33.36 -9.35 6.90
CA GLY A 70 32.60 -9.33 8.17
C GLY A 70 31.45 -8.32 8.24
N SER A 71 31.13 -7.63 7.13
CA SER A 71 30.04 -6.65 7.06
C SER A 71 28.76 -7.23 6.44
N ASN A 72 28.45 -8.49 6.72
CA ASN A 72 27.43 -9.27 6.01
C ASN A 72 26.29 -9.82 6.88
N ASN A 73 26.10 -9.25 8.07
CA ASN A 73 25.11 -9.69 9.06
C ASN A 73 24.31 -8.49 9.61
N PHE A 74 23.33 -8.76 10.45
CA PHE A 74 22.43 -7.74 11.01
C PHE A 74 23.16 -6.76 11.94
N LYS A 75 24.23 -7.20 12.63
CA LYS A 75 25.08 -6.29 13.42
C LYS A 75 25.77 -5.26 12.52
N ALA A 76 26.24 -5.68 11.34
CA ALA A 76 26.82 -4.77 10.36
C ALA A 76 25.78 -3.77 9.83
N ILE A 77 24.54 -4.21 9.58
CA ILE A 77 23.41 -3.32 9.20
C ILE A 77 23.17 -2.26 10.27
N LYS A 78 23.10 -2.64 11.55
CA LYS A 78 22.92 -1.70 12.66
C LYS A 78 24.07 -0.70 12.74
N LYS A 79 25.31 -1.17 12.64
CA LYS A 79 26.51 -0.33 12.65
C LYS A 79 26.50 0.68 11.49
N PHE A 80 26.19 0.26 10.27
CA PHE A 80 26.07 1.19 9.13
C PHE A 80 25.00 2.26 9.40
N SER A 81 23.87 1.86 9.99
CA SER A 81 22.77 2.77 10.33
C SER A 81 23.23 3.86 11.31
N GLU A 82 23.91 3.46 12.37
CA GLU A 82 24.50 4.36 13.38
C GLU A 82 25.54 5.33 12.77
N GLU A 83 26.48 4.80 11.98
CA GLU A 83 27.54 5.59 11.34
C GLU A 83 27.02 6.63 10.34
N ASN A 84 25.84 6.40 9.77
CA ASN A 84 25.21 7.31 8.81
C ASN A 84 24.02 8.07 9.38
N PHE A 85 23.75 7.97 10.69
CA PHE A 85 22.65 8.65 11.38
C PHE A 85 21.28 8.37 10.75
N ILE A 86 21.05 7.12 10.35
CA ILE A 86 19.77 6.64 9.81
C ILE A 86 19.22 5.51 10.67
N GLU A 87 17.92 5.28 10.57
CA GLU A 87 17.28 4.19 11.30
C GLU A 87 17.54 2.84 10.63
N VAL A 88 17.60 1.77 11.41
CA VAL A 88 17.85 0.40 10.91
C VAL A 88 16.86 0.00 9.80
N ARG A 89 15.60 0.39 9.92
CA ARG A 89 14.57 0.13 8.89
C ARG A 89 14.88 0.79 7.55
N LYS A 90 15.57 1.94 7.55
CA LYS A 90 16.05 2.58 6.32
C LYS A 90 17.15 1.74 5.68
N THR A 91 18.13 1.29 6.45
CA THR A 91 19.21 0.43 5.93
C THR A 91 18.66 -0.91 5.41
N LEU A 92 17.68 -1.50 6.10
CA LEU A 92 16.98 -2.69 5.61
C LEU A 92 16.22 -2.43 4.30
N SER A 93 15.64 -1.23 4.12
CA SER A 93 14.99 -0.89 2.84
C SER A 93 16.00 -0.77 1.70
N LEU A 94 17.21 -0.28 1.97
CA LEU A 94 18.33 -0.28 1.02
C LEU A 94 18.83 -1.69 0.70
N LEU A 95 18.89 -2.57 1.71
CA LEU A 95 19.23 -3.99 1.51
C LEU A 95 18.27 -4.64 0.53
N GLU A 96 16.97 -4.40 0.69
CA GLU A 96 15.93 -4.89 -0.22
C GLU A 96 16.09 -4.33 -1.63
N LEU A 97 16.51 -3.06 -1.79
CA LEU A 97 16.81 -2.49 -3.10
C LEU A 97 18.00 -3.16 -3.77
N LEU A 98 19.11 -3.33 -3.03
CA LEU A 98 20.31 -3.98 -3.55
C LEU A 98 20.03 -5.42 -3.98
N ARG A 99 19.24 -6.16 -3.19
CA ARG A 99 18.79 -7.52 -3.52
C ARG A 99 17.99 -7.53 -4.83
N ASN A 100 17.02 -6.63 -4.95
CA ASN A 100 16.20 -6.54 -6.15
C ASN A 100 17.03 -6.13 -7.38
N GLU A 101 18.08 -5.32 -7.20
CA GLU A 101 19.04 -4.93 -8.25
C GLU A 101 20.07 -5.99 -8.61
N ASN A 102 19.96 -7.20 -8.04
CA ASN A 102 20.92 -8.29 -8.25
C ASN A 102 22.36 -7.83 -7.96
N LEU A 103 22.53 -6.97 -6.95
CA LEU A 103 23.84 -6.54 -6.45
C LEU A 103 24.28 -7.42 -5.27
N ILE A 104 23.33 -7.98 -4.54
CA ILE A 104 23.58 -8.84 -3.40
C ILE A 104 22.61 -10.02 -3.37
N GLU A 105 23.03 -11.09 -2.71
CA GLU A 105 22.17 -12.13 -2.18
C GLU A 105 21.90 -11.89 -0.70
N VAL A 106 20.67 -12.18 -0.24
CA VAL A 106 20.30 -12.05 1.17
C VAL A 106 19.59 -13.30 1.62
N ASN A 107 20.24 -14.04 2.52
CA ASN A 107 19.70 -15.22 3.16
C ASN A 107 19.35 -14.89 4.62
N LYS A 108 18.07 -15.06 4.99
CA LYS A 108 17.59 -14.84 6.36
C LYS A 108 17.80 -16.11 7.18
N ILE A 109 18.43 -15.97 8.34
CA ILE A 109 18.70 -17.05 9.30
C ILE A 109 17.64 -16.96 10.40
N TYR A 110 16.99 -18.09 10.69
CA TYR A 110 15.97 -18.20 11.73
C TYR A 110 16.39 -19.24 12.76
N ASP A 111 16.02 -19.03 14.01
CA ASP A 111 16.01 -20.06 15.03
C ASP A 111 14.63 -20.74 15.04
N THR A 112 14.62 -22.07 15.16
CA THR A 112 13.40 -22.89 15.26
C THR A 112 13.19 -23.30 16.71
N PHE A 113 11.96 -23.13 17.19
CA PHE A 113 11.52 -23.54 18.52
C PHE A 113 10.47 -24.62 18.34
N GLU A 114 10.80 -25.84 18.80
CA GLU A 114 9.86 -26.96 18.82
C GLU A 114 8.64 -26.59 19.67
N GLY A 115 7.46 -26.90 19.12
CA GLY A 115 6.20 -26.78 19.83
C GLY A 115 5.91 -28.02 20.69
N ASP A 116 4.90 -27.93 21.54
CA ASP A 116 4.38 -29.07 22.32
C ASP A 116 3.04 -29.58 21.77
N GLU A 117 2.38 -30.53 22.47
CA GLU A 117 1.10 -31.11 22.03
C GLU A 117 -0.01 -30.05 21.76
N ASN A 118 0.11 -28.84 22.32
CA ASN A 118 -0.87 -27.77 22.18
C ASN A 118 -0.35 -26.53 21.44
N THR A 119 0.94 -26.46 21.13
CA THR A 119 1.58 -25.31 20.49
C THR A 119 2.34 -25.74 19.23
N PRO A 120 2.10 -25.10 18.07
CA PRO A 120 2.83 -25.44 16.86
C PRO A 120 4.28 -24.95 16.94
N GLU A 121 5.16 -25.60 16.18
CA GLU A 121 6.52 -25.13 15.92
C GLU A 121 6.51 -23.66 15.48
N SER A 122 7.46 -22.88 16.01
CA SER A 122 7.58 -21.46 15.69
C SER A 122 9.02 -21.11 15.31
N THR A 123 9.19 -20.09 14.49
CA THR A 123 10.50 -19.57 14.09
C THR A 123 10.66 -18.13 14.54
N SER A 124 11.89 -17.71 14.83
CA SER A 124 12.23 -16.31 15.08
C SER A 124 13.43 -15.89 14.24
N PHE A 125 13.43 -14.64 13.77
CA PHE A 125 14.54 -14.11 12.98
C PHE A 125 15.79 -13.98 13.87
N LYS A 126 16.91 -14.51 13.40
CA LYS A 126 18.19 -14.47 14.10
C LYS A 126 19.15 -13.47 13.45
N ASP A 127 19.44 -13.66 12.16
CA ASP A 127 20.49 -12.90 11.48
C ASP A 127 20.32 -12.95 9.95
N PHE A 128 21.22 -12.27 9.23
CA PHE A 128 21.39 -12.37 7.79
C PHE A 128 22.73 -13.03 7.45
N ASN A 129 22.77 -13.77 6.34
CA ASN A 129 23.97 -13.99 5.54
C ASN A 129 23.83 -13.20 4.23
N ILE A 130 24.71 -12.24 4.00
CA ILE A 130 24.68 -11.33 2.84
C ILE A 130 25.91 -11.54 1.98
N GLU A 131 25.71 -11.75 0.69
CA GLU A 131 26.80 -11.96 -0.26
C GLU A 131 26.73 -10.88 -1.33
N THR A 132 27.84 -10.17 -1.58
CA THR A 132 27.90 -9.15 -2.62
C THR A 132 28.45 -9.75 -3.92
N TYR A 133 27.81 -9.45 -5.04
CA TYR A 133 28.34 -9.84 -6.34
C TYR A 133 29.41 -8.86 -6.83
N ASP A 134 30.43 -9.35 -7.54
CA ASP A 134 31.48 -8.54 -8.15
C ASP A 134 30.96 -7.89 -9.45
N VAL A 135 30.17 -6.84 -9.29
CA VAL A 135 29.51 -6.12 -10.39
C VAL A 135 29.74 -4.62 -10.22
N ASP A 136 30.13 -3.95 -11.30
CA ASP A 136 30.21 -2.49 -11.36
C ASP A 136 28.79 -1.89 -11.27
N PRO A 137 28.42 -1.20 -10.17
CA PRO A 137 27.05 -0.72 -9.99
C PRO A 137 26.61 0.32 -11.03
N SER A 138 27.57 0.99 -11.69
CA SER A 138 27.29 1.94 -12.78
C SER A 138 26.85 1.25 -14.08
N ARG A 139 27.18 -0.04 -14.24
CA ARG A 139 26.86 -0.88 -15.41
C ARG A 139 25.63 -1.76 -15.20
N VAL A 140 25.17 -1.89 -13.97
CA VAL A 140 23.92 -2.61 -13.67
C VAL A 140 22.79 -1.84 -14.33
N LYS A 141 22.19 -2.46 -15.36
CA LYS A 141 20.90 -2.00 -15.88
C LYS A 141 19.92 -2.08 -14.73
N SER A 142 19.43 -0.93 -14.27
CA SER A 142 18.53 -0.90 -13.11
C SER A 142 17.28 -1.74 -13.37
N VAL A 143 16.69 -2.27 -12.29
CA VAL A 143 15.54 -3.21 -12.25
C VAL A 143 14.27 -2.68 -12.90
N TYR A 144 14.28 -1.44 -13.38
CA TYR A 144 13.11 -0.75 -13.89
C TYR A 144 12.75 -1.18 -15.29
N GLU A 145 12.21 -2.37 -15.36
CA GLU A 145 11.06 -2.53 -16.22
C GLU A 145 9.99 -1.52 -15.76
N PRO A 146 9.41 -0.74 -16.70
CA PRO A 146 8.19 -0.01 -16.40
C PRO A 146 7.18 -0.98 -15.78
N VAL A 147 6.22 -0.45 -15.02
CA VAL A 147 5.12 -1.27 -14.46
C VAL A 147 4.33 -2.06 -15.52
N LYS A 148 4.59 -1.84 -16.81
CA LYS A 148 4.25 -2.73 -17.92
C LYS A 148 4.43 -4.22 -17.58
N THR A 149 5.55 -4.63 -16.99
CA THR A 149 5.76 -6.06 -16.69
C THR A 149 4.91 -6.58 -15.53
N ILE A 150 4.40 -5.69 -14.68
CA ILE A 150 3.35 -6.00 -13.70
C ILE A 150 1.97 -6.07 -14.38
N PHE A 151 1.72 -5.20 -15.37
CA PHE A 151 0.47 -5.17 -16.13
C PHE A 151 0.29 -6.43 -17.00
N GLU A 152 1.35 -6.88 -17.66
CA GLU A 152 1.35 -8.04 -18.56
C GLU A 152 1.23 -9.38 -17.83
N THR A 153 1.56 -9.42 -16.54
CA THR A 153 1.58 -10.66 -15.74
C THR A 153 0.38 -10.80 -14.82
N GLN A 154 -0.66 -9.98 -15.04
CA GLN A 154 -1.91 -9.94 -14.28
C GLN A 154 -1.70 -9.73 -12.77
N ASN A 155 -0.58 -9.12 -12.37
CA ASN A 155 -0.25 -8.85 -10.97
C ASN A 155 -0.70 -7.43 -10.55
N CYS A 156 -1.18 -6.60 -11.48
CA CYS A 156 -1.54 -5.21 -11.21
C CYS A 156 -2.70 -5.12 -10.21
N SER A 157 -2.46 -4.50 -9.04
CA SER A 157 -3.51 -4.29 -8.04
C SER A 157 -4.58 -3.29 -8.45
N GLY A 158 -4.31 -2.48 -9.49
CA GLY A 158 -5.20 -1.43 -9.95
C GLY A 158 -5.32 -0.26 -8.96
N CYS A 159 -4.33 -0.02 -8.09
CA CYS A 159 -4.40 1.04 -7.07
C CYS A 159 -4.24 2.46 -7.64
N GLY A 160 -3.57 2.61 -8.80
CA GLY A 160 -3.39 3.88 -9.50
C GLY A 160 -2.17 4.70 -9.09
N LEU A 161 -1.37 4.29 -8.10
CA LEU A 161 -0.27 5.15 -7.61
C LEU A 161 0.78 5.45 -8.68
N CYS A 162 1.09 4.47 -9.54
CA CYS A 162 2.02 4.65 -10.64
C CYS A 162 1.61 5.77 -11.61
N VAL A 163 0.30 5.97 -11.80
CA VAL A 163 -0.26 7.07 -12.59
C VAL A 163 -0.11 8.39 -11.82
N GLY A 164 -0.48 8.39 -10.53
CA GLY A 164 -0.45 9.57 -9.66
C GLY A 164 0.93 10.17 -9.40
N ILE A 165 2.01 9.47 -9.77
CA ILE A 165 3.39 9.95 -9.61
C ILE A 165 4.18 10.03 -10.93
N CYS A 166 3.56 9.71 -12.07
CA CYS A 166 4.28 9.65 -13.34
C CYS A 166 4.67 11.06 -13.80
N PRO A 167 5.97 11.37 -13.96
CA PRO A 167 6.42 12.73 -14.28
C PRO A 167 6.18 13.13 -15.73
N VAL A 168 5.76 12.20 -16.59
CA VAL A 168 5.50 12.43 -18.01
C VAL A 168 4.10 11.96 -18.42
N ASN A 169 3.25 11.67 -17.43
CA ASN A 169 1.86 11.26 -17.61
C ASN A 169 1.64 10.18 -18.70
N CYS A 170 2.49 9.15 -18.70
CA CYS A 170 2.47 8.08 -19.71
C CYS A 170 1.72 6.82 -19.27
N LEU A 171 1.06 6.84 -18.11
CA LEU A 171 0.39 5.68 -17.51
C LEU A 171 -1.09 5.98 -17.30
N ASP A 172 -1.94 4.97 -17.47
CA ASP A 172 -3.30 5.00 -16.97
C ASP A 172 -3.68 3.66 -16.33
N VAL A 173 -4.66 3.69 -15.44
CA VAL A 173 -5.28 2.50 -14.87
C VAL A 173 -6.78 2.64 -15.01
N TYR A 174 -7.39 1.65 -15.63
CA TYR A 174 -8.81 1.60 -15.91
C TYR A 174 -9.34 0.21 -15.55
N ASN A 175 -10.33 0.15 -14.67
CA ASN A 175 -11.00 -1.10 -14.30
C ASN A 175 -10.03 -2.20 -13.83
N GLY A 176 -8.98 -1.83 -13.10
CA GLY A 176 -7.95 -2.74 -12.61
C GLY A 176 -6.80 -3.02 -13.58
N PHE A 177 -6.90 -2.59 -14.83
CA PHE A 177 -5.89 -2.85 -15.87
C PHE A 177 -5.06 -1.60 -16.14
N GLY A 178 -3.74 -1.77 -16.15
CA GLY A 178 -2.81 -0.69 -16.45
C GLY A 178 -2.48 -0.61 -17.93
N LYS A 179 -2.31 0.61 -18.45
CA LYS A 179 -1.82 0.88 -19.79
C LYS A 179 -0.62 1.82 -19.70
N ILE A 180 0.35 1.63 -20.60
CA ILE A 180 1.50 2.51 -20.76
C ILE A 180 1.57 3.04 -22.20
N ASP A 181 1.88 4.32 -22.32
CA ASP A 181 2.32 4.97 -23.55
C ASP A 181 3.85 4.89 -23.58
N GLU A 182 4.39 3.96 -24.38
CA GLU A 182 5.83 3.69 -24.41
C GLU A 182 6.64 4.82 -25.05
N ASP A 183 6.03 5.56 -25.97
CA ASP A 183 6.69 6.66 -26.67
C ASP A 183 6.91 7.86 -25.72
N LYS A 184 6.03 8.03 -24.74
CA LYS A 184 6.20 9.03 -23.66
C LYS A 184 7.02 8.53 -22.48
N CYS A 185 7.21 7.22 -22.34
CA CYS A 185 7.85 6.67 -21.16
C CYS A 185 9.37 6.93 -21.17
N ILE A 186 9.82 7.81 -20.27
CA ILE A 186 11.25 8.09 -20.07
C ILE A 186 12.01 7.00 -19.32
N ARG A 187 11.35 5.90 -18.94
CA ARG A 187 11.95 4.76 -18.20
C ARG A 187 12.62 5.13 -16.87
N CYS A 188 12.11 6.14 -16.17
CA CYS A 188 12.67 6.60 -14.89
C CYS A 188 12.50 5.62 -13.70
N GLY A 189 11.60 4.64 -13.81
CA GLY A 189 11.44 3.59 -12.79
C GLY A 189 10.66 3.96 -11.53
N LEU A 190 10.30 5.23 -11.34
CA LEU A 190 9.52 5.72 -10.19
C LEU A 190 8.26 4.88 -9.94
N CYS A 191 7.51 4.56 -10.99
CA CYS A 191 6.29 3.76 -10.92
C CYS A 191 6.53 2.34 -10.36
N PHE A 192 7.61 1.68 -10.77
CA PHE A 192 7.95 0.33 -10.33
C PHE A 192 8.39 0.32 -8.86
N PHE A 193 9.15 1.36 -8.48
CA PHE A 193 9.65 1.56 -7.14
C PHE A 193 8.53 1.69 -6.09
N VAL A 194 7.46 2.41 -6.41
CA VAL A 194 6.30 2.56 -5.49
C VAL A 194 5.26 1.45 -5.60
N CYS A 195 5.33 0.60 -6.63
CA CYS A 195 4.36 -0.46 -6.85
C CYS A 195 4.41 -1.50 -5.72
N PRO A 196 3.29 -1.86 -5.07
CA PRO A 196 3.27 -2.89 -4.04
C PRO A 196 3.35 -4.32 -4.61
N ARG A 197 3.32 -4.44 -5.95
CA ARG A 197 3.34 -5.72 -6.69
C ARG A 197 4.64 -5.95 -7.44
N SER A 198 5.60 -5.03 -7.34
CA SER A 198 7.00 -5.28 -7.73
C SER A 198 7.67 -6.10 -6.64
N TYR A 199 8.36 -5.43 -5.73
CA TYR A 199 8.79 -5.97 -4.46
C TYR A 199 8.08 -5.22 -3.35
N LEU A 200 7.85 -5.85 -2.20
CA LEU A 200 7.25 -5.24 -1.04
C LEU A 200 8.06 -5.66 0.18
N PRO A 201 8.79 -4.74 0.85
CA PRO A 201 9.64 -5.11 1.96
C PRO A 201 8.79 -5.29 3.24
N VAL A 202 8.05 -6.40 3.36
CA VAL A 202 7.00 -6.57 4.39
C VAL A 202 7.54 -6.35 5.81
N SER A 203 8.74 -6.86 6.12
CA SER A 203 9.37 -6.63 7.43
C SER A 203 9.64 -5.15 7.69
N VAL A 204 10.09 -4.40 6.69
CA VAL A 204 10.35 -2.95 6.81
C VAL A 204 9.04 -2.17 6.98
N LEU A 205 7.98 -2.55 6.26
CA LEU A 205 6.67 -1.92 6.42
C LEU A 205 6.13 -2.14 7.83
N ASN A 206 6.23 -3.38 8.34
CA ASN A 206 5.81 -3.69 9.71
C ASN A 206 6.61 -2.91 10.75
N MET A 207 7.95 -2.87 10.61
CA MET A 207 8.83 -2.07 11.49
C MET A 207 8.51 -0.58 11.45
N THR A 208 8.03 -0.08 10.30
CA THR A 208 7.62 1.31 10.16
C THR A 208 6.32 1.59 10.89
N GLN A 209 5.41 0.61 10.92
CA GLN A 209 4.12 0.73 11.60
C GLN A 209 4.24 0.66 13.12
N ASP A 210 5.02 -0.28 13.64
CA ASP A 210 5.22 -0.45 15.09
C ASP A 210 6.38 0.38 15.65
N LYS A 211 7.03 1.20 14.80
CA LYS A 211 8.23 1.99 15.11
C LYS A 211 9.38 1.16 15.73
N SER A 212 9.50 -0.12 15.34
CA SER A 212 10.53 -1.03 15.84
C SER A 212 11.86 -0.95 15.09
N SER A 213 12.93 -1.29 15.80
CA SER A 213 14.27 -1.56 15.26
C SER A 213 14.57 -3.06 15.09
N GLU A 214 13.59 -3.92 15.39
CA GLU A 214 13.69 -5.38 15.35
C GLU A 214 12.72 -5.99 14.34
N ILE A 215 13.17 -7.07 13.69
CA ILE A 215 12.35 -7.87 12.80
C ILE A 215 11.54 -8.85 13.67
N LYS A 216 10.22 -8.70 13.63
CA LYS A 216 9.28 -9.50 14.42
C LYS A 216 8.32 -10.26 13.51
N ASN A 217 7.81 -11.36 14.02
CA ASN A 217 6.67 -12.04 13.43
C ASN A 217 5.38 -11.44 13.99
N TYR A 218 4.44 -11.13 13.10
CA TYR A 218 3.13 -10.59 13.45
C TYR A 218 2.05 -11.64 13.23
N SER A 219 0.90 -11.44 13.88
CA SER A 219 -0.27 -12.29 13.67
C SER A 219 -0.78 -12.16 12.23
N GLN A 220 -1.74 -13.00 11.88
CA GLN A 220 -2.30 -13.07 10.52
C GLN A 220 -3.03 -11.78 10.10
N VAL A 221 -3.33 -10.89 11.06
CA VAL A 221 -3.96 -9.59 10.83
C VAL A 221 -2.96 -8.42 10.85
N GLY A 222 -1.65 -8.70 10.96
CA GLY A 222 -0.57 -7.72 11.04
C GLY A 222 -0.46 -7.01 12.41
N HIS A 223 0.46 -6.06 12.51
CA HIS A 223 0.62 -5.24 13.72
C HIS A 223 -0.64 -4.39 14.01
N TYR A 224 -1.04 -4.33 15.28
CA TYR A 224 -2.00 -3.36 15.79
C TYR A 224 -1.75 -3.14 17.29
N LEU A 225 -2.11 -1.95 17.78
CA LEU A 225 -2.04 -1.56 19.18
C LEU A 225 -3.29 -2.02 19.93
N GLU A 226 -4.46 -1.72 19.35
CA GLU A 226 -5.76 -1.91 19.98
C GLU A 226 -6.80 -2.37 18.94
N ALA A 227 -7.81 -3.11 19.38
CA ALA A 227 -8.87 -3.63 18.51
C ALA A 227 -10.25 -3.40 19.12
N TYR A 228 -11.16 -2.83 18.34
CA TYR A 228 -12.50 -2.44 18.77
C TYR A 228 -13.58 -2.94 17.81
N SER A 229 -14.81 -3.00 18.30
CA SER A 229 -16.02 -2.99 17.48
C SER A 229 -16.71 -1.64 17.69
N ALA A 230 -16.97 -0.89 16.62
CA ALA A 230 -17.59 0.42 16.71
C ALA A 230 -18.65 0.70 15.65
N ARG A 231 -19.56 1.64 15.96
CA ARG A 231 -20.50 2.22 14.99
C ARG A 231 -20.66 3.72 15.21
N THR A 232 -21.02 4.42 14.14
CA THR A 232 -21.27 5.87 14.17
C THR A 232 -22.52 6.23 14.97
N LYS A 233 -22.48 7.37 15.64
CA LYS A 233 -23.65 8.05 16.22
C LYS A 233 -24.23 9.13 15.30
N LEU A 234 -23.53 9.47 14.22
CA LEU A 234 -23.96 10.50 13.27
C LEU A 234 -25.08 9.95 12.38
N LYS A 235 -26.29 10.49 12.57
CA LYS A 235 -27.53 9.99 11.94
C LYS A 235 -27.43 9.91 10.42
N ASP A 236 -26.83 10.90 9.77
CA ASP A 236 -26.78 10.94 8.30
C ASP A 236 -25.81 9.91 7.73
N ILE A 237 -24.72 9.60 8.44
CA ILE A 237 -23.82 8.50 8.07
C ILE A 237 -24.49 7.16 8.35
N ALA A 238 -25.13 7.00 9.53
CA ALA A 238 -25.79 5.75 9.93
C ALA A 238 -26.88 5.28 8.95
N LYS A 239 -27.55 6.21 8.26
CA LYS A 239 -28.59 5.88 7.27
C LYS A 239 -28.05 5.21 6.01
N VAL A 240 -26.81 5.48 5.62
CA VAL A 240 -26.27 5.12 4.29
C VAL A 240 -24.99 4.28 4.34
N CYS A 241 -24.38 4.12 5.51
CA CYS A 241 -23.14 3.36 5.63
C CYS A 241 -23.31 1.87 5.28
N GLN A 242 -22.23 1.25 4.83
CA GLN A 242 -22.22 -0.18 4.53
C GLN A 242 -22.48 -1.01 5.80
N ASP A 243 -21.72 -0.69 6.86
CA ASP A 243 -21.67 -1.38 8.13
C ASP A 243 -21.84 -0.38 9.29
N GLY A 244 -20.81 -0.15 10.11
CA GLY A 244 -20.81 0.78 11.24
C GLY A 244 -20.47 2.22 10.92
N GLY A 245 -20.08 2.56 9.68
CA GLY A 245 -19.85 3.94 9.26
C GLY A 245 -18.61 4.62 9.86
N ILE A 246 -17.65 3.84 10.38
CA ILE A 246 -16.47 4.39 11.06
C ILE A 246 -15.56 5.15 10.10
N THR A 247 -15.32 4.63 8.88
CA THR A 247 -14.50 5.33 7.87
C THR A 247 -15.02 6.73 7.57
N SER A 248 -16.33 6.86 7.35
CA SER A 248 -16.98 8.16 7.11
C SER A 248 -16.93 9.05 8.35
N THR A 249 -17.02 8.47 9.56
CA THR A 249 -16.95 9.22 10.82
C THR A 249 -15.54 9.75 11.09
N CYS A 250 -14.49 8.99 10.74
CA CYS A 250 -13.11 9.46 10.76
C CYS A 250 -12.95 10.70 9.87
N LEU A 251 -13.40 10.63 8.61
CA LEU A 251 -13.32 11.78 7.70
C LEU A 251 -14.15 12.97 8.20
N HIS A 252 -15.34 12.71 8.74
CA HIS A 252 -16.21 13.75 9.27
C HIS A 252 -15.49 14.54 10.36
N TYR A 253 -14.91 13.85 11.34
CA TYR A 253 -14.13 14.48 12.39
C TYR A 253 -12.95 15.27 11.81
N LEU A 254 -12.14 14.66 10.94
CA LEU A 254 -10.94 15.29 10.40
C LEU A 254 -11.22 16.58 9.61
N PHE A 255 -12.33 16.64 8.86
CA PHE A 255 -12.77 17.86 8.20
C PHE A 255 -13.32 18.89 9.19
N ASP A 256 -14.14 18.46 10.15
CA ASP A 256 -14.77 19.35 11.14
C ASP A 256 -13.72 20.01 12.07
N SER A 257 -12.71 19.25 12.47
CA SER A 257 -11.56 19.73 13.24
C SER A 257 -10.53 20.49 12.40
N LYS A 258 -10.69 20.54 11.07
CA LYS A 258 -9.75 21.14 10.11
C LYS A 258 -8.34 20.55 10.17
N THR A 259 -8.22 19.28 10.58
CA THR A 259 -6.94 18.57 10.59
C THR A 259 -6.55 18.10 9.19
N ILE A 260 -7.52 17.96 8.29
CA ILE A 260 -7.30 17.74 6.86
C ILE A 260 -8.00 18.81 6.03
N ASP A 261 -7.43 19.10 4.86
CA ASP A 261 -8.01 19.97 3.86
C ASP A 261 -8.71 19.16 2.76
N LEU A 262 -8.20 17.95 2.49
CA LEU A 262 -8.67 17.07 1.43
C LEU A 262 -8.73 15.62 1.89
N ALA A 263 -9.59 14.83 1.25
CA ALA A 263 -9.55 13.37 1.36
C ALA A 263 -9.68 12.69 -0.01
N LEU A 264 -9.04 11.54 -0.20
CA LEU A 264 -9.30 10.67 -1.35
C LEU A 264 -10.28 9.56 -0.98
N GLY A 265 -11.26 9.35 -1.85
CA GLY A 265 -12.25 8.29 -1.71
C GLY A 265 -12.73 7.76 -3.07
N ALA A 266 -13.82 7.00 -3.03
CA ALA A 266 -14.47 6.44 -4.20
C ALA A 266 -15.95 6.80 -4.20
N LYS A 267 -16.43 7.46 -5.25
CA LYS A 267 -17.86 7.73 -5.44
C LYS A 267 -18.41 6.89 -6.58
N MET A 268 -19.73 6.88 -6.73
CA MET A 268 -20.34 6.34 -7.93
C MET A 268 -20.10 7.28 -9.11
N SER A 269 -19.73 6.73 -10.28
CA SER A 269 -19.71 7.48 -11.53
C SER A 269 -21.12 7.62 -12.13
N ASN A 270 -21.23 8.26 -13.29
CA ASN A 270 -22.48 8.28 -14.06
C ASN A 270 -22.88 6.90 -14.60
N THR A 271 -21.96 5.93 -14.58
CA THR A 271 -22.27 4.53 -14.88
C THR A 271 -22.66 3.81 -13.59
N PRO A 272 -23.88 3.24 -13.49
CA PRO A 272 -24.36 2.58 -12.28
C PRO A 272 -23.40 1.48 -11.79
N TRP A 273 -23.12 1.49 -10.49
CA TRP A 273 -22.21 0.56 -9.80
C TRP A 273 -20.76 0.54 -10.25
N ARG A 274 -20.38 1.51 -11.08
CA ARG A 274 -19.01 1.73 -11.45
C ARG A 274 -18.41 2.87 -10.63
N PRO A 275 -17.42 2.61 -9.77
CA PRO A 275 -16.81 3.65 -8.98
C PRO A 275 -15.85 4.52 -9.80
N GLU A 276 -15.64 5.75 -9.35
CA GLU A 276 -14.55 6.62 -9.79
C GLU A 276 -13.89 7.32 -8.60
N PRO A 277 -12.60 7.69 -8.70
CA PRO A 277 -11.92 8.48 -7.68
C PRO A 277 -12.60 9.83 -7.45
N ILE A 278 -12.58 10.29 -6.21
CA ILE A 278 -13.00 11.66 -5.85
C ILE A 278 -12.00 12.25 -4.84
N ILE A 279 -11.67 13.53 -5.05
CA ILE A 279 -11.03 14.40 -4.07
C ILE A 279 -12.14 15.11 -3.31
N LEU A 280 -12.38 14.72 -2.07
CA LEU A 280 -13.32 15.36 -1.15
C LEU A 280 -12.67 16.64 -0.62
N ARG A 281 -13.44 17.71 -0.53
CA ARG A 281 -13.00 19.03 -0.06
C ARG A 281 -13.74 19.48 1.20
N SER A 282 -14.73 18.71 1.62
CA SER A 282 -15.62 19.05 2.73
C SER A 282 -16.22 17.80 3.36
N LYS A 283 -16.84 17.97 4.54
CA LYS A 283 -17.55 16.86 5.21
C LYS A 283 -18.84 16.48 4.49
N GLU A 284 -19.43 17.40 3.72
CA GLU A 284 -20.62 17.19 2.91
C GLU A 284 -20.35 16.18 1.78
N ASP A 285 -19.14 16.19 1.21
CA ASP A 285 -18.73 15.26 0.15
C ASP A 285 -18.67 13.80 0.62
N ILE A 286 -18.58 13.55 1.93
CA ILE A 286 -18.40 12.20 2.49
C ILE A 286 -19.53 11.27 2.08
N LEU A 287 -20.77 11.77 2.05
CA LEU A 287 -21.94 10.95 1.74
C LEU A 287 -21.90 10.40 0.31
N LEU A 288 -21.24 11.10 -0.62
CA LEU A 288 -21.03 10.65 -2.02
C LEU A 288 -20.20 9.36 -2.11
N THR A 289 -19.42 9.05 -1.07
CA THR A 289 -18.51 7.90 -1.04
C THR A 289 -19.08 6.67 -0.35
N THR A 290 -20.19 6.83 0.38
CA THR A 290 -20.76 5.80 1.25
C THR A 290 -21.24 4.56 0.50
N GLY A 291 -21.23 3.41 1.18
CA GLY A 291 -21.55 2.11 0.61
C GLY A 291 -20.40 1.50 -0.21
N THR A 292 -20.19 0.20 -0.06
CA THR A 292 -19.10 -0.52 -0.74
C THR A 292 -19.46 -0.75 -2.20
N LYS A 293 -18.53 -0.43 -3.11
CA LYS A 293 -18.59 -0.83 -4.52
C LYS A 293 -17.52 -1.91 -4.69
N TYR A 294 -17.90 -3.17 -4.93
CA TYR A 294 -16.94 -4.28 -5.06
C TYR A 294 -16.18 -4.30 -6.39
N VAL A 295 -16.11 -3.16 -7.08
CA VAL A 295 -15.41 -2.97 -8.36
C VAL A 295 -14.13 -2.18 -8.12
N ASN A 296 -13.07 -2.49 -8.87
CA ASN A 296 -11.81 -1.74 -8.75
C ASN A 296 -12.02 -0.23 -8.93
N ASN A 297 -11.39 0.56 -8.06
CA ASN A 297 -11.29 2.00 -8.19
C ASN A 297 -9.81 2.42 -8.02
N PRO A 298 -9.14 2.99 -9.03
CA PRO A 298 -7.74 3.39 -8.94
C PRO A 298 -7.57 4.74 -8.23
N SER A 299 -8.01 4.85 -6.97
CA SER A 299 -8.09 6.11 -6.21
C SER A 299 -6.79 6.91 -6.19
N LEU A 300 -5.63 6.26 -6.22
CA LEU A 300 -4.34 6.96 -6.11
C LEU A 300 -3.91 7.66 -7.42
N LYS A 301 -4.62 7.43 -8.54
CA LYS A 301 -4.26 8.06 -9.84
C LYS A 301 -4.39 9.58 -9.84
N VAL A 302 -5.26 10.13 -8.99
CA VAL A 302 -5.52 11.58 -8.92
C VAL A 302 -4.52 12.34 -8.05
N LEU A 303 -3.55 11.66 -7.44
CA LEU A 303 -2.53 12.32 -6.59
C LEU A 303 -1.71 13.36 -7.36
N SER A 304 -1.48 13.17 -8.66
CA SER A 304 -0.74 14.13 -9.48
C SER A 304 -1.44 15.50 -9.57
N GLU A 305 -2.77 15.53 -9.49
CA GLU A 305 -3.56 16.78 -9.47
C GLU A 305 -3.29 17.61 -8.21
N LEU A 306 -2.82 16.97 -7.14
CA LEU A 306 -2.54 17.58 -5.84
C LEU A 306 -1.09 18.09 -5.70
N ASN A 307 -0.25 17.91 -6.72
CA ASN A 307 1.14 18.39 -6.64
C ASN A 307 1.23 19.92 -6.59
N LYS A 308 0.23 20.65 -7.11
CA LYS A 308 0.29 22.12 -7.25
C LYS A 308 0.02 22.89 -5.96
N ASN A 309 -0.71 22.31 -5.01
CA ASN A 309 -1.12 22.98 -3.79
C ASN A 309 -0.84 22.08 -2.59
N ILE A 310 -0.17 22.64 -1.58
CA ILE A 310 0.06 21.94 -0.32
C ILE A 310 -1.28 21.81 0.42
N SER A 311 -1.57 20.61 0.88
CA SER A 311 -2.76 20.28 1.66
C SER A 311 -2.43 19.23 2.72
N ASN A 312 -3.27 19.12 3.73
CA ASN A 312 -3.31 17.97 4.63
C ASN A 312 -4.29 16.95 4.07
N LEU A 313 -3.79 15.78 3.69
CA LEU A 313 -4.55 14.78 2.94
C LEU A 313 -4.85 13.54 3.80
N ALA A 314 -6.11 13.12 3.83
CA ALA A 314 -6.48 11.76 4.21
C ALA A 314 -6.67 10.88 2.97
N VAL A 315 -6.28 9.61 3.04
CA VAL A 315 -6.55 8.64 1.97
C VAL A 315 -7.33 7.47 2.54
N VAL A 316 -8.52 7.25 2.00
CA VAL A 316 -9.31 6.04 2.24
C VAL A 316 -9.03 5.03 1.13
N GLY A 317 -8.69 3.80 1.49
CA GLY A 317 -8.42 2.79 0.49
C GLY A 317 -8.30 1.37 1.04
N VAL A 318 -8.15 0.43 0.12
CA VAL A 318 -7.99 -1.01 0.41
C VAL A 318 -6.51 -1.36 0.61
N PRO A 319 -6.15 -2.60 1.02
CA PRO A 319 -4.80 -2.95 1.46
C PRO A 319 -3.70 -2.63 0.45
N CYS A 320 -3.91 -2.90 -0.83
CA CYS A 320 -2.91 -2.63 -1.86
C CYS A 320 -2.60 -1.13 -2.02
N MET A 321 -3.56 -0.24 -1.75
CA MET A 321 -3.32 1.22 -1.72
C MET A 321 -2.48 1.59 -0.50
N MET A 322 -2.83 1.06 0.67
CA MET A 322 -2.10 1.33 1.92
C MET A 322 -0.64 0.85 1.82
N GLN A 323 -0.42 -0.32 1.24
CA GLN A 323 0.91 -0.87 0.96
C GLN A 323 1.71 0.06 0.03
N ALA A 324 1.09 0.53 -1.07
CA ALA A 324 1.74 1.43 -2.01
C ALA A 324 2.15 2.76 -1.35
N LEU A 325 1.27 3.34 -0.53
CA LEU A 325 1.53 4.58 0.19
C LEU A 325 2.62 4.42 1.24
N LEU A 326 2.56 3.38 2.09
CA LEU A 326 3.58 3.15 3.11
C LEU A 326 4.94 2.80 2.48
N LYS A 327 4.96 1.98 1.42
CA LYS A 327 6.19 1.69 0.66
C LYS A 327 6.79 2.99 0.14
N SER A 328 5.98 3.88 -0.42
CA SER A 328 6.45 5.17 -0.93
C SER A 328 7.01 6.06 0.18
N ALA A 329 6.42 6.05 1.37
CA ALA A 329 6.94 6.77 2.53
C ALA A 329 8.28 6.21 3.03
N VAL A 330 8.46 4.88 3.04
CA VAL A 330 9.73 4.21 3.43
C VAL A 330 10.87 4.63 2.52
N TYR A 331 10.60 4.76 1.22
CA TYR A 331 11.62 5.13 0.26
C TYR A 331 11.75 6.64 0.01
N ASN A 332 10.69 7.41 0.30
CA ASN A 332 10.66 8.86 0.33
C ASN A 332 11.31 9.53 -0.91
N ILE A 333 10.69 9.40 -2.08
CA ILE A 333 11.11 10.08 -3.32
C ILE A 333 10.70 11.56 -3.40
N ARG A 334 10.28 12.16 -2.27
CA ARG A 334 9.82 13.57 -2.15
C ARG A 334 8.78 14.01 -3.18
N ILE A 335 7.91 13.10 -3.62
CA ILE A 335 6.78 13.48 -4.47
C ILE A 335 5.82 14.35 -3.64
N PRO A 336 5.47 15.58 -4.08
CA PRO A 336 4.71 16.54 -3.29
C PRO A 336 3.40 15.97 -2.74
N SER A 337 2.58 15.33 -3.58
CA SER A 337 1.30 14.75 -3.16
C SER A 337 1.42 13.60 -2.16
N LEU A 338 2.52 12.85 -2.17
CA LEU A 338 2.77 11.79 -1.18
C LEU A 338 3.16 12.35 0.19
N ASN A 339 3.91 13.47 0.23
CA ASN A 339 4.32 14.14 1.47
C ASN A 339 3.16 14.82 2.20
N GLN A 340 2.04 15.05 1.51
CA GLN A 340 0.83 15.67 2.04
C GLN A 340 -0.05 14.71 2.84
N ILE A 341 0.17 13.40 2.74
CA ILE A 341 -0.67 12.38 3.40
C ILE A 341 -0.44 12.39 4.91
N LYS A 342 -1.48 12.78 5.65
CA LYS A 342 -1.52 12.78 7.12
C LYS A 342 -2.20 11.54 7.69
N TYR A 343 -3.20 11.01 6.99
CA TYR A 343 -3.98 9.87 7.46
C TYR A 343 -4.18 8.84 6.35
N ARG A 344 -3.90 7.57 6.67
CA ARG A 344 -4.16 6.40 5.84
C ARG A 344 -5.25 5.58 6.52
N ILE A 345 -6.47 5.66 6.00
CA ILE A 345 -7.63 4.95 6.55
C ILE A 345 -7.86 3.72 5.67
N GLY A 346 -7.47 2.56 6.19
CA GLY A 346 -7.53 1.29 5.49
C GLY A 346 -8.88 0.60 5.66
N ILE A 347 -9.41 0.03 4.58
CA ILE A 347 -10.61 -0.81 4.60
C ILE A 347 -10.19 -2.28 4.43
N PHE A 348 -10.84 -3.21 5.12
CA PHE A 348 -10.62 -4.63 4.89
C PHE A 348 -11.05 -5.02 3.48
N CYS A 349 -10.29 -5.90 2.83
CA CYS A 349 -10.60 -6.35 1.47
C CYS A 349 -10.16 -7.78 1.28
N MET A 350 -11.08 -8.67 0.90
CA MET A 350 -10.77 -10.03 0.50
C MET A 350 -10.34 -10.06 -0.97
N GLU A 351 -11.22 -9.58 -1.85
CA GLU A 351 -11.10 -9.59 -3.29
C GLU A 351 -11.87 -8.40 -3.89
N SER A 352 -11.64 -8.14 -5.18
CA SER A 352 -12.30 -7.09 -5.96
C SER A 352 -12.61 -7.63 -7.35
N PHE A 353 -13.65 -7.09 -7.98
CA PHE A 353 -14.12 -7.49 -9.30
C PHE A 353 -13.83 -6.39 -10.34
N SER A 354 -13.80 -6.76 -11.62
CA SER A 354 -13.96 -5.77 -12.69
C SER A 354 -15.43 -5.35 -12.79
N TYR A 355 -15.71 -4.26 -13.49
CA TYR A 355 -17.09 -3.83 -13.72
C TYR A 355 -17.89 -4.89 -14.49
N GLU A 356 -17.29 -5.51 -15.51
CA GLU A 356 -17.89 -6.57 -16.31
C GLU A 356 -18.17 -7.81 -15.47
N SER A 357 -17.28 -8.16 -14.54
CA SER A 357 -17.52 -9.23 -13.58
C SER A 357 -18.72 -8.93 -12.67
N LEU A 358 -18.89 -7.68 -12.22
CA LEU A 358 -20.09 -7.29 -11.47
C LEU A 358 -21.36 -7.42 -12.33
N ILE A 359 -21.31 -7.02 -13.60
CA ILE A 359 -22.45 -7.20 -14.53
C ILE A 359 -22.81 -8.68 -14.66
N LYS A 360 -21.84 -9.57 -14.83
CA LYS A 360 -22.06 -11.03 -14.86
C LYS A 360 -22.70 -11.55 -13.57
N ILE A 361 -22.28 -11.04 -12.41
CA ILE A 361 -22.91 -11.39 -11.12
C ILE A 361 -24.39 -10.95 -11.12
N CYS A 362 -24.69 -9.75 -11.62
CA CYS A 362 -26.06 -9.26 -11.74
C CYS A 362 -26.90 -10.12 -12.72
N GLU A 363 -26.31 -10.56 -13.83
CA GLU A 363 -26.95 -11.48 -14.79
C GLU A 363 -27.29 -12.83 -14.15
N ILE A 364 -26.36 -13.42 -13.37
CA ILE A 364 -26.60 -14.66 -12.61
C ILE A 364 -27.77 -14.48 -11.63
N LEU A 365 -27.83 -13.33 -10.97
CA LEU A 365 -28.90 -12.97 -10.04
C LEU A 365 -30.19 -12.48 -10.73
N LYS A 366 -30.19 -12.38 -12.07
CA LYS A 366 -31.32 -11.91 -12.89
C LYS A 366 -31.81 -10.51 -12.49
N VAL A 367 -30.88 -9.61 -12.18
CA VAL A 367 -31.16 -8.22 -11.78
C VAL A 367 -30.47 -7.25 -12.72
N ASN A 368 -31.15 -6.15 -13.08
CA ASN A 368 -30.49 -5.07 -13.79
C ASN A 368 -29.60 -4.28 -12.82
N VAL A 369 -28.36 -3.98 -13.21
CA VAL A 369 -27.43 -3.20 -12.38
C VAL A 369 -28.00 -1.83 -11.95
N LYS A 370 -28.91 -1.23 -12.74
CA LYS A 370 -29.60 0.02 -12.41
C LYS A 370 -30.56 -0.10 -11.22
N ASP A 371 -31.07 -1.31 -10.97
CA ASP A 371 -32.02 -1.58 -9.89
C ASP A 371 -31.32 -1.99 -8.59
N VAL A 372 -29.99 -2.10 -8.60
CA VAL A 372 -29.20 -2.42 -7.41
C VAL A 372 -29.07 -1.19 -6.51
N LYS A 373 -29.44 -1.37 -5.25
CA LYS A 373 -29.38 -0.35 -4.18
C LYS A 373 -28.17 -0.52 -3.27
N LYS A 374 -27.82 -1.77 -2.93
CA LYS A 374 -26.67 -2.11 -2.08
C LYS A 374 -26.11 -3.47 -2.48
N THR A 375 -24.80 -3.62 -2.39
CA THR A 375 -24.12 -4.92 -2.47
C THR A 375 -23.46 -5.24 -1.14
N ASP A 376 -23.37 -6.52 -0.76
CA ASP A 376 -22.62 -6.96 0.43
C ASP A 376 -21.98 -8.34 0.21
N ILE A 377 -20.90 -8.63 0.93
CA ILE A 377 -20.29 -9.97 0.97
C ILE A 377 -20.23 -10.41 2.42
N ASN A 378 -21.04 -11.40 2.75
CA ASN A 378 -21.17 -11.89 4.11
C ASN A 378 -21.50 -13.38 4.13
N LYS A 379 -21.09 -14.11 5.18
CA LYS A 379 -21.41 -15.54 5.37
C LYS A 379 -21.18 -16.42 4.13
N GLY A 380 -20.17 -16.11 3.33
CA GLY A 380 -19.82 -16.87 2.11
C GLY A 380 -20.76 -16.65 0.91
N LYS A 381 -21.58 -15.60 0.92
CA LYS A 381 -22.46 -15.21 -0.19
C LYS A 381 -22.22 -13.75 -0.59
N PHE A 382 -22.47 -13.45 -1.85
CA PHE A 382 -22.64 -12.10 -2.38
C PHE A 382 -24.12 -11.75 -2.36
N PHE A 383 -24.46 -10.60 -1.80
CA PHE A 383 -25.81 -10.07 -1.65
C PHE A 383 -26.00 -8.88 -2.58
N VAL A 384 -27.17 -8.82 -3.21
CA VAL A 384 -27.70 -7.65 -3.92
C VAL A 384 -29.03 -7.30 -3.28
N TYR A 385 -29.14 -6.06 -2.79
CA TYR A 385 -30.39 -5.46 -2.35
C TYR A 385 -30.88 -4.54 -3.46
N THR A 386 -32.12 -4.69 -3.89
CA THR A 386 -32.68 -3.89 -4.99
C THR A 386 -33.40 -2.62 -4.50
N ASN A 387 -33.71 -1.72 -5.42
CA ASN A 387 -34.54 -0.54 -5.16
C ASN A 387 -35.99 -0.92 -4.79
N SER A 388 -36.49 -2.07 -5.25
CA SER A 388 -37.80 -2.62 -4.88
C SER A 388 -37.82 -3.28 -3.50
N GLY A 389 -36.66 -3.47 -2.87
CA GLY A 389 -36.54 -4.09 -1.54
C GLY A 389 -36.30 -5.60 -1.56
N GLU A 390 -36.03 -6.19 -2.72
CA GLU A 390 -35.67 -7.60 -2.83
C GLU A 390 -34.23 -7.85 -2.37
N GLU A 391 -34.01 -9.02 -1.76
CA GLU A 391 -32.69 -9.53 -1.38
C GLU A 391 -32.35 -10.74 -2.26
N LEU A 392 -31.32 -10.59 -3.09
CA LEU A 392 -30.82 -11.61 -4.01
C LEU A 392 -29.45 -12.08 -3.56
N THR A 393 -29.18 -13.38 -3.62
CA THR A 393 -27.91 -13.93 -3.13
C THR A 393 -27.33 -14.99 -4.05
N VAL A 394 -26.00 -14.99 -4.18
CA VAL A 394 -25.23 -16.04 -4.88
C VAL A 394 -24.04 -16.48 -4.00
N PRO A 395 -23.75 -17.78 -3.86
CA PRO A 395 -22.58 -18.24 -3.12
C PRO A 395 -21.26 -17.76 -3.73
N ILE A 396 -20.30 -17.33 -2.88
CA ILE A 396 -18.98 -16.85 -3.34
C ILE A 396 -18.23 -17.93 -4.13
N LYS A 397 -18.44 -19.21 -3.81
CA LYS A 397 -17.82 -20.32 -4.54
C LYS A 397 -18.24 -20.37 -6.01
N GLU A 398 -19.43 -19.90 -6.35
CA GLU A 398 -19.94 -19.90 -7.73
C GLU A 398 -19.37 -18.74 -8.54
N ILE A 399 -19.13 -17.59 -7.90
CA ILE A 399 -18.66 -16.37 -8.57
C ILE A 399 -17.18 -16.06 -8.34
N GLY A 400 -16.47 -16.86 -7.54
CA GLY A 400 -15.07 -16.59 -7.18
C GLY A 400 -14.12 -16.53 -8.38
N HIS A 401 -14.43 -17.27 -9.45
CA HIS A 401 -13.68 -17.22 -10.71
C HIS A 401 -13.84 -15.89 -11.48
N LEU A 402 -14.77 -15.02 -11.07
CA LEU A 402 -14.97 -13.68 -11.62
C LEU A 402 -14.17 -12.60 -10.89
N ALA A 403 -13.59 -12.93 -9.72
CA ALA A 403 -12.70 -12.03 -9.00
C ALA A 403 -11.44 -11.76 -9.82
N ARG A 404 -10.80 -10.61 -9.59
CA ARG A 404 -9.59 -10.26 -10.33
C ARG A 404 -8.40 -11.14 -9.90
N GLU A 405 -7.66 -11.68 -10.87
CA GLU A 405 -6.52 -12.58 -10.64
C GLU A 405 -5.44 -11.93 -9.74
N ASP A 406 -5.22 -10.61 -9.84
CA ASP A 406 -4.24 -9.89 -9.01
C ASP A 406 -4.55 -9.93 -7.50
N CYS A 407 -5.80 -10.22 -7.13
CA CYS A 407 -6.20 -10.39 -5.74
C CYS A 407 -5.72 -11.73 -5.17
N GLU A 408 -5.47 -12.73 -6.02
CA GLU A 408 -5.01 -14.06 -5.59
C GLU A 408 -3.58 -14.01 -5.06
N VAL A 409 -2.74 -13.13 -5.59
CA VAL A 409 -1.38 -12.88 -5.07
C VAL A 409 -1.37 -11.86 -3.93
N CYS A 410 -2.50 -11.43 -3.37
CA CYS A 410 -2.57 -10.50 -2.25
C CYS A 410 -2.68 -11.23 -0.91
N PHE A 411 -1.73 -11.04 0.00
CA PHE A 411 -1.80 -11.66 1.33
C PHE A 411 -2.61 -10.85 2.35
N ASP A 412 -2.72 -9.53 2.16
CA ASP A 412 -3.22 -8.60 3.17
C ASP A 412 -4.75 -8.46 3.09
N LEU A 413 -5.43 -8.88 4.16
CA LEU A 413 -6.88 -8.72 4.32
C LEU A 413 -7.25 -7.41 5.00
N THR A 414 -6.45 -7.00 6.00
CA THR A 414 -6.88 -6.05 7.02
C THR A 414 -6.31 -4.66 6.82
N SER A 415 -5.61 -4.38 5.70
CA SER A 415 -4.94 -3.10 5.44
C SER A 415 -3.86 -2.81 6.48
N GLU A 416 -2.85 -3.68 6.56
CA GLU A 416 -1.80 -3.66 7.59
C GLU A 416 -0.93 -2.40 7.54
N SER A 417 -0.87 -1.76 6.37
CA SER A 417 -0.10 -0.53 6.12
C SER A 417 -0.87 0.78 6.36
N ALA A 418 -2.06 0.72 6.98
CA ALA A 418 -2.88 1.89 7.34
C ALA A 418 -2.55 2.44 8.74
N ASP A 419 -3.01 3.64 9.08
CA ASP A 419 -2.94 4.15 10.47
C ASP A 419 -4.09 3.59 11.32
N ILE A 420 -5.25 3.43 10.69
CA ILE A 420 -6.44 2.78 11.23
C ILE A 420 -7.04 1.88 10.16
N SER A 421 -7.44 0.67 10.53
CA SER A 421 -8.04 -0.29 9.61
C SER A 421 -9.45 -0.69 10.03
N ILE A 422 -10.37 -0.71 9.08
CA ILE A 422 -11.81 -0.80 9.36
C ILE A 422 -12.44 -1.84 8.44
N GLY A 423 -13.26 -2.73 8.98
CA GLY A 423 -14.03 -3.67 8.17
C GLY A 423 -15.19 -4.30 8.92
N SER A 424 -15.93 -5.20 8.29
CA SER A 424 -17.11 -5.85 8.91
C SER A 424 -16.76 -7.12 9.69
N ILE A 425 -15.76 -7.87 9.24
CA ILE A 425 -15.40 -9.19 9.79
C ILE A 425 -14.93 -9.06 11.24
N GLY A 426 -15.60 -9.79 12.15
CA GLY A 426 -15.31 -9.79 13.59
C GLY A 426 -16.39 -9.09 14.42
N SER A 427 -17.16 -8.20 13.79
CA SER A 427 -18.23 -7.42 14.42
C SER A 427 -19.62 -7.88 13.99
N PRO A 428 -20.67 -7.59 14.80
CA PRO A 428 -22.06 -7.81 14.40
C PRO A 428 -22.49 -6.89 13.24
N SER A 429 -23.61 -7.20 12.60
CA SER A 429 -24.17 -6.35 11.54
C SER A 429 -24.45 -4.93 12.03
N GLY A 430 -24.14 -3.93 11.20
CA GLY A 430 -24.24 -2.51 11.55
C GLY A 430 -23.08 -2.00 12.44
N TRP A 431 -22.04 -2.81 12.61
CA TRP A 431 -20.82 -2.44 13.33
C TRP A 431 -19.59 -2.73 12.47
N ASN A 432 -18.51 -2.00 12.71
CA ASN A 432 -17.21 -2.28 12.13
C ASN A 432 -16.26 -2.82 13.20
N THR A 433 -15.44 -3.79 12.82
CA THR A 433 -14.18 -4.07 13.50
C THR A 433 -13.17 -3.00 13.10
N VAL A 434 -12.46 -2.46 14.09
CA VAL A 434 -11.48 -1.39 13.96
C VAL A 434 -10.16 -1.85 14.58
N LEU A 435 -9.09 -1.89 13.79
CA LEU A 435 -7.73 -2.15 14.26
C LEU A 435 -6.95 -0.83 14.25
N ILE A 436 -6.48 -0.42 15.42
CA ILE A 436 -5.62 0.75 15.60
C ILE A 436 -4.19 0.33 15.32
N ARG A 437 -3.57 0.84 14.25
CA ARG A 437 -2.28 0.32 13.77
C ARG A 437 -1.09 1.01 14.39
N ASN A 438 -1.22 2.29 14.66
CA ASN A 438 -0.14 3.13 15.18
C ASN A 438 -0.72 4.32 15.97
N GLU A 439 0.17 5.15 16.51
CA GLU A 439 -0.21 6.32 17.32
C GLU A 439 -1.10 7.32 16.58
N THR A 440 -0.90 7.52 15.27
CA THR A 440 -1.76 8.41 14.46
C THR A 440 -3.20 7.89 14.41
N GLY A 441 -3.38 6.58 14.23
CA GLY A 441 -4.69 5.95 14.30
C GLY A 441 -5.29 5.99 15.70
N LYS A 442 -4.46 5.85 16.74
CA LYS A 442 -4.89 5.89 18.15
C LYS A 442 -5.39 7.26 18.56
N GLU A 443 -4.67 8.31 18.17
CA GLU A 443 -5.06 9.70 18.39
C GLU A 443 -6.40 9.98 17.70
N LEU A 444 -6.51 9.65 16.40
CA LEU A 444 -7.74 9.84 15.64
C LEU A 444 -8.93 9.11 16.29
N TYR A 445 -8.77 7.83 16.65
CA TYR A 445 -9.84 7.04 17.23
C TYR A 445 -10.28 7.56 18.60
N SER A 446 -9.31 7.94 19.46
CA SER A 446 -9.59 8.59 20.74
C SER A 446 -10.42 9.85 20.57
N LYS A 447 -10.11 10.68 19.56
CA LYS A 447 -10.90 11.89 19.26
C LYS A 447 -12.32 11.59 18.84
N LEU A 448 -12.59 10.47 18.16
CA LEU A 448 -13.97 10.06 17.85
C LEU A 448 -14.77 9.73 19.12
N ILE A 449 -14.13 9.11 20.11
CA ILE A 449 -14.75 8.78 21.40
C ILE A 449 -14.94 10.05 22.23
N GLU A 450 -13.91 10.88 22.37
CA GLU A 450 -13.93 12.13 23.14
C GLU A 450 -15.02 13.10 22.66
N ASN A 451 -15.28 13.14 21.35
CA ASN A 451 -16.31 14.00 20.75
C ASN A 451 -17.68 13.31 20.62
N ASP A 452 -17.87 12.15 21.27
CA ASP A 452 -19.10 11.36 21.26
C ASP A 452 -19.64 11.02 19.85
N LEU A 453 -18.75 10.79 18.89
CA LEU A 453 -19.12 10.54 17.49
C LEU A 453 -19.41 9.07 17.20
N ILE A 454 -18.98 8.16 18.08
CA ILE A 454 -19.10 6.71 17.91
C ILE A 454 -19.56 6.02 19.20
N GLU A 455 -20.20 4.86 19.04
CA GLU A 455 -20.29 3.84 20.08
C GLU A 455 -19.15 2.84 19.85
N SER A 456 -18.40 2.48 20.90
CA SER A 456 -17.21 1.62 20.82
C SER A 456 -17.21 0.57 21.94
N LYS A 457 -16.74 -0.64 21.61
CA LYS A 457 -16.54 -1.76 22.55
C LYS A 457 -15.22 -2.44 22.23
N ALA A 458 -14.50 -2.94 23.24
CA ALA A 458 -13.30 -3.73 22.99
C ALA A 458 -13.68 -4.98 22.16
N LEU A 459 -12.87 -5.31 21.14
CA LEU A 459 -13.19 -6.44 20.27
C LEU A 459 -13.15 -7.79 21.01
N ALA A 460 -12.39 -7.87 22.11
CA ALA A 460 -12.33 -9.05 22.98
C ALA A 460 -13.70 -9.42 23.58
N ASP A 461 -14.57 -8.42 23.79
CA ASP A 461 -15.89 -8.59 24.39
C ASP A 461 -16.99 -8.81 23.34
N VAL A 462 -16.62 -8.91 22.06
CA VAL A 462 -17.55 -9.01 20.93
C VAL A 462 -17.40 -10.36 20.24
N LYS A 463 -18.54 -10.97 19.89
CA LYS A 463 -18.60 -12.17 19.06
C LYS A 463 -19.02 -11.78 17.63
N PRO A 464 -18.44 -12.38 16.58
CA PRO A 464 -17.46 -13.48 16.62
C PRO A 464 -16.02 -13.07 16.98
N GLY A 465 -15.71 -11.76 16.95
CA GLY A 465 -14.47 -11.20 17.46
C GLY A 465 -13.22 -11.52 16.63
N LEU A 466 -12.06 -11.27 17.24
CA LEU A 466 -10.74 -11.45 16.63
C LEU A 466 -10.46 -12.87 16.08
N PRO A 467 -10.86 -13.98 16.73
CA PRO A 467 -10.56 -15.32 16.22
C PRO A 467 -11.13 -15.60 14.82
N LEU A 468 -12.32 -15.08 14.51
CA LEU A 468 -12.87 -15.18 13.16
C LEU A 468 -12.01 -14.38 12.17
N LEU A 469 -11.67 -13.14 12.52
CA LEU A 469 -10.88 -12.26 11.66
C LEU A 469 -9.51 -12.90 11.32
N GLU A 470 -8.82 -13.43 12.32
CA GLU A 470 -7.52 -14.11 12.13
C GLU A 470 -7.66 -15.35 11.26
N ARG A 471 -8.72 -16.15 11.44
CA ARG A 471 -8.97 -17.33 10.60
C ARG A 471 -9.17 -16.95 9.13
N ILE A 472 -9.92 -15.89 8.86
CA ILE A 472 -10.17 -15.41 7.49
C ILE A 472 -8.90 -14.79 6.89
N ALA A 473 -8.13 -14.02 7.67
CA ALA A 473 -6.85 -13.46 7.24
C ALA A 473 -5.83 -14.56 6.90
N LYS A 474 -5.72 -15.60 7.76
CA LYS A 474 -4.91 -16.80 7.50
C LYS A 474 -5.32 -17.49 6.21
N SER A 475 -6.62 -17.64 5.96
CA SER A 475 -7.12 -18.25 4.73
C SER A 475 -6.68 -17.46 3.48
N LYS A 476 -6.73 -16.12 3.52
CA LYS A 476 -6.25 -15.27 2.44
C LYS A 476 -4.75 -15.43 2.20
N ARG A 477 -3.95 -15.37 3.27
CA ARG A 477 -2.49 -15.57 3.21
C ARG A 477 -2.11 -16.93 2.62
N ASN A 478 -2.76 -18.00 3.07
CA ASN A 478 -2.52 -19.35 2.53
C ASN A 478 -2.87 -19.46 1.04
N LYS A 479 -3.97 -18.82 0.58
CA LYS A 479 -4.30 -18.77 -0.85
C LYS A 479 -3.24 -18.01 -1.63
N CYS A 480 -2.76 -16.89 -1.10
CA CYS A 480 -1.69 -16.10 -1.69
C CYS A 480 -0.40 -16.89 -1.87
N THR A 481 0.05 -17.59 -0.83
CA THR A 481 1.25 -18.44 -0.91
C THR A 481 1.13 -19.47 -2.02
N LYS A 482 0.01 -20.19 -2.08
CA LYS A 482 -0.23 -21.20 -3.13
C LYS A 482 -0.20 -20.63 -4.55
N HIS A 483 -0.76 -19.44 -4.78
CA HIS A 483 -0.75 -18.82 -6.10
C HIS A 483 0.63 -18.29 -6.48
N ILE A 484 1.41 -17.80 -5.51
CA ILE A 484 2.81 -17.41 -5.74
C ILE A 484 3.67 -18.62 -6.09
N GLU A 485 3.52 -19.72 -5.35
CA GLU A 485 4.21 -21.00 -5.65
C GLU A 485 3.88 -21.48 -7.06
N LYS A 486 2.59 -21.48 -7.43
CA LYS A 486 2.15 -21.83 -8.79
C LYS A 486 2.80 -20.93 -9.85
N LYS A 487 2.78 -19.60 -9.70
CA LYS A 487 3.41 -18.68 -10.66
C LYS A 487 4.92 -18.91 -10.74
N LYS A 488 5.58 -19.25 -9.62
CA LYS A 488 7.00 -19.60 -9.58
C LYS A 488 7.29 -20.87 -10.39
N ASP A 489 6.48 -21.92 -10.23
CA ASP A 489 6.62 -23.17 -10.99
C ASP A 489 6.36 -22.96 -12.50
N GLU A 490 5.45 -22.06 -12.85
CA GLU A 490 5.14 -21.67 -14.23
C GLU A 490 6.16 -20.68 -14.83
N ASN A 491 7.17 -20.27 -14.06
CA ASN A 491 8.15 -19.24 -14.43
C ASN A 491 7.49 -17.90 -14.87
N VAL A 492 6.35 -17.58 -14.27
CA VAL A 492 5.62 -16.32 -14.46
C VAL A 492 6.02 -15.35 -13.35
N ARG A 493 6.12 -14.06 -13.66
CA ARG A 493 6.41 -13.04 -12.65
C ARG A 493 5.40 -13.09 -11.51
N PHE A 494 5.88 -12.93 -10.28
CA PHE A 494 5.08 -12.79 -9.08
C PHE A 494 5.62 -11.64 -8.20
N PRO A 495 4.79 -11.06 -7.32
CA PRO A 495 5.27 -10.08 -6.34
C PRO A 495 6.28 -10.68 -5.36
N GLN A 496 7.38 -9.98 -5.09
CA GLN A 496 8.36 -10.40 -4.10
C GLN A 496 8.03 -9.78 -2.72
N TYR A 497 7.67 -10.60 -1.73
CA TYR A 497 7.27 -10.16 -0.37
C TYR A 497 8.36 -10.30 0.69
#